data_AF-A0A7C0WKJ2-F1
#
_entry.id   AF-A0A7C0WKJ2-F1
#
_cell.length_a   1.000
_cell.length_b   1.000
_cell.length_c   1.000
_cell.angle_alpha   90.00
_cell.angle_beta   90.00
_cell.angle_gamma   90.00
#
_symmetry.space_group_name_H-M   'P 1'
#
loop_
_entity.id
_entity.type
_entity.pdbx_description
1 polymer ?
#
loop_
_entity_poly.entity_id
_entity_poly.type
_entity_poly.pdbx_seq_one_letter_code
_entity_poly.pdbx_strand_id
1 'polypeptide(L)'
;MKRIFLYLLLAVFIMGGEAYADKILQSTALDRRNIEVTVYNNDIGLVSETRELNIPKGPVSMRFLGIPSSIIPESVNISSLNGEDTLSVYEQNYEYDLLSPKKLLDRYVGRKVRLESVNPKTGEKESVDATVLAGSNGPVFRIGNEITFNYPGRIIF
;
A
#
# COMPACT_ATOMS: atom_id res chain seq x y z
N MET A 1 -16.89 -48.78 43.26
CA MET A 1 -15.53 -48.60 43.81
C MET A 1 -14.70 -47.80 42.81
N LYS A 2 -14.08 -46.70 43.28
CA LYS A 2 -12.91 -45.99 42.71
C LYS A 2 -13.16 -45.36 41.32
N ARG A 3 -13.58 -44.10 41.15
CA ARG A 3 -13.13 -42.84 41.78
C ARG A 3 -11.60 -42.79 41.97
N ILE A 4 -10.82 -43.29 41.03
CA ILE A 4 -9.38 -43.05 40.82
C ILE A 4 -9.09 -43.48 39.38
N PHE A 5 -9.41 -42.62 38.41
CA PHE A 5 -8.75 -42.57 37.09
C PHE A 5 -8.91 -41.15 36.51
N LEU A 6 -9.05 -40.21 37.45
CA LEU A 6 -8.99 -38.76 37.29
C LEU A 6 -7.51 -38.44 37.56
N TYR A 7 -6.84 -37.66 36.72
CA TYR A 7 -5.43 -37.20 36.83
C TYR A 7 -4.33 -37.87 35.98
N LEU A 8 -4.64 -38.62 34.91
CA LEU A 8 -3.58 -39.01 33.96
C LEU A 8 -4.00 -38.98 32.49
N LEU A 9 -4.75 -37.94 32.13
CA LEU A 9 -5.00 -37.58 30.73
C LEU A 9 -5.12 -36.04 30.60
N LEU A 10 -4.18 -35.34 31.26
CA LEU A 10 -4.00 -33.89 31.19
C LEU A 10 -2.57 -33.56 30.76
N ALA A 11 -2.05 -34.31 29.78
CA ALA A 11 -0.69 -34.13 29.26
C ALA A 11 -0.59 -34.31 27.74
N VAL A 12 -1.71 -34.24 27.02
CA VAL A 12 -1.70 -34.41 25.56
C VAL A 12 -2.35 -33.18 24.94
N PHE A 13 -1.58 -32.59 24.03
CA PHE A 13 -1.96 -31.54 23.09
C PHE A 13 -1.89 -30.08 23.56
N ILE A 14 -0.72 -29.66 24.06
CA ILE A 14 -0.17 -28.38 23.61
C ILE A 14 0.59 -28.67 22.31
N MET A 15 -0.16 -29.02 21.25
CA MET A 15 0.38 -28.92 19.90
C MET A 15 0.16 -27.46 19.53
N GLY A 16 1.15 -26.63 19.90
CA GLY A 16 1.23 -25.27 19.42
C GLY A 16 1.22 -25.34 17.90
N GLY A 17 0.08 -25.00 17.30
CA GLY A 17 0.07 -24.62 15.90
C GLY A 17 0.99 -23.43 15.81
N GLU A 18 2.18 -23.63 15.26
CA GLU A 18 2.96 -22.55 14.67
C GLU A 18 2.01 -21.89 13.68
N ALA A 19 1.40 -20.78 14.08
CA ALA A 19 0.70 -19.93 13.16
C ALA A 19 1.76 -19.53 12.13
N TYR A 20 1.65 -20.07 10.92
CA TYR A 20 2.41 -19.59 9.77
C TYR A 20 1.97 -18.15 9.54
N ALA A 21 2.57 -17.23 10.29
CA ALA A 21 2.58 -15.83 9.92
C ALA A 21 3.28 -15.82 8.55
N ASP A 22 2.53 -15.50 7.49
CA ASP A 22 3.07 -15.33 6.16
C ASP A 22 4.08 -14.18 6.21
N LYS A 23 5.35 -14.54 6.43
CA LYS A 23 6.42 -13.58 6.63
C LYS A 23 6.72 -12.97 5.27
N ILE A 24 6.19 -11.78 5.03
CA ILE A 24 6.50 -11.02 3.81
C ILE A 24 7.99 -10.69 3.82
N LEU A 25 8.73 -11.28 2.89
CA LEU A 25 10.12 -10.96 2.66
C LEU A 25 10.20 -9.59 2.00
N GLN A 26 11.23 -8.83 2.35
CA GLN A 26 11.44 -7.50 1.78
C GLN A 26 12.76 -7.46 1.05
N SER A 27 12.75 -6.84 -0.11
CA SER A 27 13.96 -6.47 -0.82
C SER A 27 14.05 -4.96 -0.95
N THR A 28 15.24 -4.43 -0.71
CA THR A 28 15.54 -2.99 -0.72
C THR A 28 16.66 -2.68 -1.71
N ALA A 29 17.05 -1.41 -1.78
CA ALA A 29 18.21 -1.00 -2.56
C ALA A 29 19.52 -1.71 -2.18
N LEU A 30 19.63 -2.27 -0.97
CA LEU A 30 20.83 -3.01 -0.52
C LEU A 30 21.01 -4.36 -1.23
N ASP A 31 19.92 -4.95 -1.73
CA ASP A 31 19.96 -6.24 -2.43
C ASP A 31 20.28 -6.08 -3.92
N ARG A 32 20.31 -4.83 -4.41
CA ARG A 32 20.64 -4.50 -5.80
C ARG A 32 22.12 -4.80 -6.07
N ARG A 33 22.40 -5.40 -7.22
CA ARG A 33 23.75 -5.73 -7.68
C ARG A 33 24.11 -5.03 -8.97
N ASN A 34 23.14 -4.90 -9.87
CA ASN A 34 23.33 -4.19 -11.12
C ASN A 34 22.09 -3.36 -11.46
N ILE A 35 22.31 -2.23 -12.13
CA ILE A 35 21.26 -1.39 -12.70
C ILE A 35 21.73 -0.84 -14.04
N GLU A 36 20.92 -1.07 -15.06
CA GLU A 36 21.14 -0.60 -16.42
C GLU A 36 19.92 0.18 -16.87
N VAL A 37 20.17 1.33 -17.50
CA VAL A 37 19.11 2.21 -17.99
C VAL A 37 19.37 2.52 -19.45
N THR A 38 18.42 2.15 -20.30
CA THR A 38 18.39 2.55 -21.71
C THR A 38 17.31 3.60 -21.89
N VAL A 39 17.68 4.78 -22.38
CA VAL A 39 16.75 5.89 -22.60
C VAL A 39 16.29 5.90 -24.05
N TYR A 40 14.98 5.91 -24.26
CA TYR A 40 14.36 6.05 -25.58
C TYR A 40 13.84 7.48 -25.77
N ASN A 41 13.47 7.81 -27.00
CA ASN A 41 12.65 8.97 -27.28
C ASN A 41 11.24 8.77 -26.68
N ASN A 42 10.49 9.86 -26.48
CA ASN A 42 9.14 9.90 -25.92
C ASN A 42 9.05 9.64 -24.40
N ASP A 43 10.05 10.09 -23.62
CA ASP A 43 10.01 10.05 -22.15
C ASP A 43 9.89 8.64 -21.54
N ILE A 44 10.33 7.61 -22.27
CA ILE A 44 10.36 6.21 -21.81
C ILE A 44 11.80 5.74 -21.66
N GLY A 45 12.07 4.99 -20.59
CA GLY A 45 13.33 4.27 -20.39
C GLY A 45 13.07 2.81 -20.06
N LEU A 46 13.93 1.92 -20.56
CA LEU A 46 14.01 0.54 -20.11
C LEU A 46 15.00 0.46 -18.95
N VAL A 47 14.55 -0.09 -17.83
CA VAL A 47 15.37 -0.33 -16.64
C VAL A 47 15.52 -1.84 -16.44
N SER A 48 16.76 -2.31 -16.44
CA SER A 48 17.12 -3.67 -16.04
C SER A 48 17.81 -3.63 -14.69
N GLU A 49 17.26 -4.32 -13.70
CA GLU A 49 17.78 -4.36 -12.34
C GLU A 49 17.98 -5.81 -11.90
N THR A 50 19.16 -6.13 -11.39
CA THR A 50 19.45 -7.45 -10.80
C THR A 50 19.55 -7.33 -9.29
N ARG A 51 18.88 -8.24 -8.58
CA ARG A 51 18.91 -8.34 -7.12
C ARG A 51 19.37 -9.72 -6.69
N GLU A 52 20.16 -9.77 -5.64
CA GLU A 52 20.56 -11.02 -4.97
C GLU A 52 19.65 -11.24 -3.77
N LEU A 53 18.88 -12.33 -3.79
CA LEU A 53 17.80 -12.57 -2.84
C LEU A 53 17.90 -13.99 -2.28
N ASN A 54 17.76 -14.11 -0.95
CA ASN A 54 17.63 -15.39 -0.28
C ASN A 54 16.16 -15.75 -0.14
N ILE A 55 15.64 -16.47 -1.15
CA ILE A 55 14.24 -16.92 -1.19
C ILE A 55 14.16 -18.35 -0.62
N PRO A 56 13.38 -18.60 0.44
CA PRO A 56 13.20 -19.95 0.97
C PRO A 56 12.36 -20.80 0.01
N LYS A 57 12.42 -22.12 0.15
CA LYS A 57 11.61 -23.02 -0.67
C LYS A 57 10.13 -22.92 -0.31
N GLY A 58 9.28 -22.94 -1.33
CA GLY A 58 7.82 -22.89 -1.20
C GLY A 58 7.23 -21.53 -1.61
N PRO A 59 5.90 -21.37 -1.56
CA PRO A 59 5.24 -20.10 -1.84
C PRO A 59 5.64 -19.05 -0.81
N VAL A 60 6.03 -17.87 -1.28
CA VAL A 60 6.34 -16.73 -0.40
C VAL A 60 5.84 -15.43 -0.99
N SER A 61 5.40 -14.54 -0.10
CA SER A 61 5.11 -13.15 -0.42
C SER A 61 6.39 -12.32 -0.33
N MET A 62 6.73 -11.60 -1.41
CA MET A 62 7.90 -10.71 -1.46
C MET A 62 7.50 -9.28 -1.82
N ARG A 63 7.99 -8.31 -1.04
CA ARG A 63 7.81 -6.88 -1.29
C ARG A 63 9.10 -6.24 -1.75
N PHE A 64 9.06 -5.67 -2.94
CA PHE A 64 10.16 -4.94 -3.53
C PHE A 64 10.01 -3.44 -3.24
N LEU A 65 10.95 -2.88 -2.50
CA LEU A 65 10.99 -1.45 -2.16
C LEU A 65 11.92 -0.68 -3.11
N GLY A 66 11.76 0.64 -3.17
CA GLY A 66 12.62 1.51 -3.98
C GLY A 66 12.42 1.36 -5.50
N ILE A 67 11.22 0.94 -5.93
CA ILE A 67 10.83 0.89 -7.34
C ILE A 67 10.50 2.32 -7.81
N PRO A 68 10.82 2.68 -9.07
CA PRO A 68 10.41 3.97 -9.63
C PRO A 68 8.91 4.22 -9.53
N SER A 69 8.55 5.46 -9.21
CA SER A 69 7.16 5.93 -9.12
C SER A 69 6.42 5.97 -10.46
N SER A 70 7.16 6.13 -11.55
CA SER A 70 6.64 6.25 -12.91
C SER A 70 6.80 4.94 -13.70
N ILE A 71 6.95 3.80 -13.01
CA ILE A 71 7.03 2.50 -13.67
C ILE A 71 5.70 2.17 -14.34
N ILE A 72 5.76 1.50 -15.49
CA ILE A 72 4.58 0.92 -16.14
C ILE A 72 4.40 -0.48 -15.54
N PRO A 73 3.40 -0.72 -14.68
CA PRO A 73 3.29 -1.98 -13.93
C PRO A 73 3.21 -3.21 -14.84
N GLU A 74 2.54 -3.07 -15.98
CA GLU A 74 2.33 -4.12 -16.97
C GLU A 74 3.60 -4.51 -17.71
N SER A 75 4.65 -3.69 -17.67
CA SER A 75 5.94 -3.98 -18.32
C SER A 75 6.93 -4.69 -17.40
N VAL A 76 6.58 -4.92 -16.13
CA VAL A 76 7.50 -5.52 -15.15
C VAL A 76 7.53 -7.03 -15.33
N ASN A 77 8.72 -7.55 -15.64
CA ASN A 77 8.99 -8.98 -15.72
C ASN A 77 10.08 -9.37 -14.71
N ILE A 78 9.88 -10.47 -13.99
CA ILE A 78 10.82 -11.00 -13.01
C ILE A 78 11.24 -12.39 -13.48
N SER A 79 12.55 -12.60 -13.60
CA SER A 79 13.13 -13.89 -13.97
C SER A 79 14.29 -14.22 -13.05
N SER A 80 14.58 -15.52 -12.92
CA SER A 80 15.74 -15.99 -12.18
C SER A 80 16.95 -16.08 -13.10
N LEU A 81 18.10 -15.60 -12.61
CA LEU A 81 19.39 -15.77 -13.29
C LEU A 81 20.10 -17.09 -12.92
N ASN A 82 19.59 -17.82 -11.92
CA ASN A 82 20.19 -19.07 -11.44
C ASN A 82 19.73 -20.33 -12.22
N GLY A 83 18.92 -20.15 -13.27
CA GLY A 83 18.41 -21.21 -14.13
C GLY A 83 16.89 -21.14 -14.32
N GLU A 84 16.44 -21.62 -15.48
CA GLU A 84 15.04 -21.86 -15.78
C GLU A 84 14.46 -22.84 -14.73
N ASP A 85 13.20 -22.66 -14.31
CA ASP A 85 12.48 -23.43 -13.28
C ASP A 85 12.83 -23.17 -11.80
N THR A 86 13.73 -22.24 -11.47
CA THR A 86 14.06 -21.94 -10.06
C THR A 86 13.10 -20.95 -9.38
N LEU A 87 12.30 -20.22 -10.16
CA LEU A 87 11.35 -19.22 -9.67
C LEU A 87 10.07 -19.25 -10.50
N SER A 88 8.92 -19.28 -9.83
CA SER A 88 7.61 -19.11 -10.45
C SER A 88 6.87 -17.97 -9.77
N VAL A 89 6.37 -17.02 -10.56
CA VAL A 89 5.60 -15.87 -10.08
C VAL A 89 4.11 -16.21 -10.20
N TYR A 90 3.43 -16.34 -9.07
CA TYR A 90 1.99 -16.60 -9.02
C TYR A 90 1.16 -15.34 -9.22
N GLU A 91 1.58 -14.26 -8.56
CA GLU A 91 0.88 -12.98 -8.53
C GLU A 91 1.90 -11.85 -8.44
N GLN A 92 1.61 -10.75 -9.14
CA GLN A 92 2.41 -9.53 -9.10
C GLN A 92 1.47 -8.34 -8.94
N ASN A 93 1.61 -7.65 -7.81
CA ASN A 93 0.84 -6.45 -7.50
C ASN A 93 1.76 -5.25 -7.43
N TYR A 94 1.38 -4.18 -8.13
CA TYR A 94 2.03 -2.88 -8.00
C TYR A 94 1.23 -2.01 -7.02
N GLU A 95 1.76 -1.87 -5.81
CA GLU A 95 1.20 -0.98 -4.80
C GLU A 95 1.93 0.36 -4.81
N TYR A 96 1.29 1.35 -5.41
CA TYR A 96 1.74 2.73 -5.34
C TYR A 96 0.81 3.57 -4.46
N ASP A 97 0.96 3.47 -3.14
CA ASP A 97 0.22 4.32 -2.21
C ASP A 97 0.99 5.62 -1.93
N LEU A 98 1.06 6.50 -2.93
CA LEU A 98 1.26 7.90 -2.61
C LEU A 98 0.02 8.39 -1.88
N LEU A 99 0.22 8.92 -0.67
CA LEU A 99 -0.65 9.92 -0.08
C LEU A 99 -0.71 11.15 -1.00
N SER A 100 -1.51 11.06 -2.07
CA SER A 100 -1.82 12.20 -2.91
C SER A 100 -3.09 12.87 -2.37
N PRO A 101 -3.22 14.21 -2.47
CA PRO A 101 -4.45 14.89 -2.06
C PRO A 101 -5.69 14.28 -2.71
N LYS A 102 -5.58 13.84 -3.97
CA LYS A 102 -6.64 13.14 -4.70
C LYS A 102 -7.00 11.79 -4.08
N LYS A 103 -6.02 10.91 -3.82
CA LYS A 103 -6.27 9.58 -3.21
C LYS A 103 -6.81 9.70 -1.78
N LEU A 104 -6.32 10.66 -1.01
CA LEU A 104 -6.86 10.97 0.31
C LEU A 104 -8.32 11.40 0.21
N LEU A 105 -8.65 12.32 -0.69
CA LEU A 105 -10.02 12.76 -0.90
C LEU A 105 -10.94 11.64 -1.38
N ASP A 106 -10.50 10.82 -2.33
CA ASP A 106 -11.25 9.66 -2.82
C ASP A 106 -11.53 8.64 -1.70
N ARG A 107 -10.58 8.41 -0.78
CA ARG A 107 -10.80 7.55 0.41
C ARG A 107 -11.79 8.12 1.42
N TYR A 108 -11.99 9.44 1.42
CA TYR A 108 -12.89 10.13 2.33
C TYR A 108 -14.28 10.40 1.74
N VAL A 109 -14.57 9.95 0.52
CA VAL A 109 -15.94 10.02 -0.05
C VAL A 109 -16.93 9.32 0.89
N GLY A 110 -18.00 10.02 1.24
CA GLY A 110 -19.01 9.60 2.21
C GLY A 110 -18.62 9.84 3.68
N ARG A 111 -17.43 10.35 3.97
CA ARG A 111 -16.93 10.62 5.33
C ARG A 111 -16.91 12.13 5.62
N LYS A 112 -16.90 12.45 6.92
CA LYS A 112 -16.74 13.83 7.39
C LYS A 112 -15.28 14.26 7.29
N VAL A 113 -15.07 15.51 6.90
CA VAL A 113 -13.81 16.24 6.87
C VAL A 113 -14.05 17.64 7.42
N ARG A 114 -12.99 18.35 7.78
CA ARG A 114 -13.06 19.75 8.22
C ARG A 114 -12.45 20.66 7.18
N LEU A 115 -13.16 21.71 6.82
CA LEU A 115 -12.72 22.73 5.88
C LEU A 115 -12.26 23.95 6.67
N GLU A 116 -11.07 24.47 6.37
CA GLU A 116 -10.53 25.65 7.04
C GLU A 116 -10.27 26.76 6.02
N SER A 117 -10.91 27.90 6.22
CA SER A 117 -10.75 29.13 5.43
C SER A 117 -10.22 30.26 6.30
N VAL A 118 -9.58 31.25 5.68
CA VAL A 118 -9.19 32.49 6.37
C VAL A 118 -10.17 33.59 5.98
N ASN A 119 -10.76 34.24 6.97
CA ASN A 119 -11.65 35.37 6.74
C ASN A 119 -10.84 36.54 6.16
N PRO A 120 -11.14 37.02 4.94
CA PRO A 120 -10.33 38.04 4.27
C PRO A 120 -10.37 39.42 4.95
N LYS A 121 -11.37 39.68 5.82
CA LYS A 121 -11.51 40.96 6.52
C LYS A 121 -10.82 40.97 7.87
N THR A 122 -10.88 39.86 8.61
CA THR A 122 -10.37 39.77 9.98
C THR A 122 -9.04 39.02 10.08
N GLY A 123 -8.70 38.20 9.08
CA GLY A 123 -7.54 37.31 9.11
C GLY A 123 -7.73 36.08 10.01
N GLU A 124 -8.89 35.92 10.63
CA GLU A 124 -9.18 34.79 11.52
C GLU A 124 -9.45 33.52 10.73
N LYS A 125 -9.10 32.37 11.32
CA LYS A 125 -9.37 31.06 10.72
C LYS A 125 -10.77 30.60 11.09
N GLU A 126 -11.56 30.27 10.09
CA GLU A 126 -12.89 29.70 10.24
C GLU A 126 -12.85 28.23 9.82
N SER A 127 -13.40 27.35 10.66
CA SER A 127 -13.47 25.90 10.39
C SER A 127 -14.92 25.45 10.32
N VAL A 128 -15.24 24.63 9.32
CA VAL A 128 -16.58 24.09 9.11
C VAL A 128 -16.50 22.59 8.83
N ASP A 129 -17.40 21.82 9.44
CA ASP A 129 -17.53 20.39 9.15
C ASP A 129 -18.28 20.15 7.84
N ALA A 130 -17.76 19.26 7.01
CA ALA A 130 -18.33 18.90 5.73
C ALA A 130 -18.29 17.40 5.48
N THR A 131 -19.17 16.88 4.62
CA THR A 131 -19.07 15.50 4.10
C THR A 131 -18.57 15.53 2.67
N VAL A 132 -17.55 14.73 2.35
CA VAL A 132 -17.06 14.62 0.96
C VAL A 132 -18.06 13.82 0.14
N LEU A 133 -18.54 14.40 -0.95
CA LEU A 133 -19.46 13.73 -1.87
C LEU A 133 -18.75 13.17 -3.10
N ALA A 134 -17.70 13.84 -3.58
CA ALA A 134 -16.89 13.40 -4.72
C ALA A 134 -15.48 14.01 -4.68
N GLY A 135 -14.49 13.31 -5.23
CA GLY A 135 -13.09 13.78 -5.33
C GLY A 135 -12.47 13.74 -6.73
N SER A 136 -12.99 12.90 -7.63
CA SER A 136 -12.26 12.50 -8.85
C SER A 136 -12.16 13.58 -9.95
N ASN A 137 -13.02 14.61 -9.91
CA ASN A 137 -13.07 15.76 -10.84
C ASN A 137 -13.12 17.13 -10.11
N GLY A 138 -12.57 17.18 -8.90
CA GLY A 138 -12.67 18.32 -8.00
C GLY A 138 -13.52 17.99 -6.77
N PRO A 139 -13.16 18.52 -5.59
CA PRO A 139 -13.86 18.22 -4.36
C PRO A 139 -15.27 18.81 -4.35
N VAL A 140 -16.26 17.96 -4.08
CA VAL A 140 -17.63 18.38 -3.78
C VAL A 140 -17.94 18.05 -2.32
N PHE A 141 -18.47 19.02 -1.59
CA PHE A 141 -18.75 18.93 -0.18
C PHE A 141 -20.23 19.16 0.12
N ARG A 142 -20.74 18.50 1.16
CA ARG A 142 -21.98 18.87 1.82
C ARG A 142 -21.69 19.57 3.14
N ILE A 143 -22.19 20.79 3.30
CA ILE A 143 -22.08 21.59 4.53
C ILE A 143 -23.50 21.86 5.01
N GLY A 144 -23.90 21.26 6.14
CA GLY A 144 -25.30 21.29 6.56
C GLY A 144 -26.24 20.74 5.48
N ASN A 145 -27.11 21.60 4.95
CA ASN A 145 -28.07 21.26 3.88
C ASN A 145 -27.61 21.69 2.48
N GLU A 146 -26.45 22.31 2.36
CA GLU A 146 -25.94 22.84 1.09
C GLU A 146 -24.89 21.93 0.46
N ILE A 147 -24.84 21.90 -0.87
CA ILE A 147 -23.80 21.21 -1.65
C ILE A 147 -22.98 22.29 -2.34
N THR A 148 -21.66 22.24 -2.14
CA THR A 148 -20.73 23.24 -2.66
C THR A 148 -19.51 22.58 -3.30
N PHE A 149 -18.87 23.32 -4.20
CA PHE A 149 -17.59 22.98 -4.83
C PHE A 149 -16.68 24.21 -4.74
N ASN A 150 -15.36 24.00 -4.88
CA ASN A 150 -14.39 25.10 -4.83
C ASN A 150 -14.41 25.91 -3.52
N TYR A 151 -14.56 25.22 -2.37
CA TYR A 151 -14.51 25.88 -1.06
C TYR A 151 -13.13 26.53 -0.85
N PRO A 152 -13.08 27.81 -0.44
CA PRO A 152 -11.81 28.52 -0.26
C PRO A 152 -11.02 27.96 0.93
N GLY A 153 -9.72 27.70 0.75
CA GLY A 153 -8.84 27.26 1.84
C GLY A 153 -8.38 25.82 1.69
N ARG A 154 -8.27 25.11 2.82
CA ARG A 154 -7.68 23.76 2.87
C ARG A 154 -8.59 22.74 3.52
N ILE A 155 -8.42 21.49 3.11
CA ILE A 155 -9.16 20.32 3.60
C ILE A 155 -8.32 19.65 4.70
N ILE A 156 -8.95 19.33 5.82
CA ILE A 156 -8.37 18.59 6.93
C ILE A 156 -9.16 17.28 7.04
N PHE A 157 -8.46 16.17 6.84
CA PHE A 157 -9.00 14.81 6.86
C PHE A 157 -9.07 14.26 8.29
#